data_AF-A0A538J1Y8-F1
#
_entry.id   AF-A0A538J1Y8-F1
#
_cell.length_a   1.000
_cell.length_b   1.000
_cell.length_c   1.000
_cell.angle_alpha   90.00
_cell.angle_beta   90.00
_cell.angle_gamma   90.00
#
_symmetry.space_group_name_H-M   'P 1'
#
loop_
_entity.id
_entity.type
_entity.pdbx_description
1 polymer ?
#
loop_
_entity_poly.entity_id
_entity_poly.type
_entity_poly.pdbx_seq_one_letter_code
_entity_poly.pdbx_strand_id
1 'polypeptide(L)'
;MAHLRGTADEIRARVPPVLDAWQYMRDNVLREGLVEPELKRLAFRYLAEDPETADFERFEGRERLVLEWAHAIAWDSDCADDALWERLHASFSEPELVELGCAIGFALGQQHWERTLGLPPHAGIS
;
A
#
# COMPACT_ATOMS: atom_id res chain seq x y z
N MET A 1 5.96 19.93 10.46
CA MET A 1 5.40 20.20 11.81
C MET A 1 3.99 19.65 11.81
N ALA A 2 3.60 18.85 12.81
CA ALA A 2 2.30 18.18 12.77
C ALA A 2 1.14 19.19 12.82
N HIS A 3 0.22 19.15 11.85
CA HIS A 3 -0.93 20.05 11.74
C HIS A 3 -2.05 19.67 12.72
N LEU A 4 -2.13 18.40 13.10
CA LEU A 4 -2.98 17.89 14.17
C LEU A 4 -2.09 17.18 15.20
N ARG A 5 -2.32 17.44 16.50
CA ARG A 5 -1.54 16.80 17.57
C ARG A 5 -1.91 15.32 17.77
N GLY A 6 -0.91 14.47 17.93
CA GLY A 6 -1.06 13.05 18.25
C GLY A 6 -0.57 12.13 17.14
N THR A 7 -0.67 10.82 17.37
CA THR A 7 -0.45 9.78 16.35
C THR A 7 -1.59 9.76 15.33
N ALA A 8 -1.41 9.05 14.22
CA ALA A 8 -2.47 8.89 13.22
C ALA A 8 -3.75 8.28 13.82
N ASP A 9 -3.61 7.26 14.68
CA ASP A 9 -4.74 6.64 15.38
C ASP A 9 -5.40 7.59 16.40
N GLU A 10 -4.63 8.36 17.17
CA GLU A 10 -5.19 9.39 18.08
C GLU A 10 -5.96 10.48 17.32
N ILE A 11 -5.51 10.82 16.10
CA ILE A 11 -6.20 11.77 15.23
C ILE A 11 -7.51 11.17 14.69
N ARG A 12 -7.48 9.92 14.20
CA ARG A 12 -8.68 9.19 13.76
C ARG A 12 -9.69 9.01 14.91
N ALA A 13 -9.22 8.74 16.13
CA ALA A 13 -10.05 8.54 17.33
C ALA A 13 -10.93 9.75 17.70
N ARG A 14 -10.63 10.94 17.17
CA ARG A 14 -11.51 12.12 17.33
C ARG A 14 -12.88 11.92 16.68
N VAL A 15 -12.99 11.01 15.72
CA VAL A 15 -14.24 10.54 15.13
C VAL A 15 -14.25 9.01 15.23
N PRO A 16 -14.84 8.41 16.29
CA PRO A 16 -14.74 6.97 16.53
C PRO A 16 -15.10 6.07 15.34
N PRO A 17 -16.16 6.35 14.54
CA PRO A 17 -16.44 5.57 13.33
C PRO A 17 -15.32 5.57 12.29
N VAL A 18 -14.50 6.62 12.22
CA VAL A 18 -13.33 6.69 11.33
C VAL A 18 -12.22 5.77 11.84
N LEU A 19 -11.98 5.73 13.16
CA LEU A 19 -11.02 4.81 13.75
C LEU A 19 -11.46 3.36 13.56
N ASP A 20 -12.74 3.04 13.78
CA ASP A 20 -13.28 1.68 13.62
C ASP A 20 -13.12 1.19 12.18
N ALA A 21 -13.46 2.04 11.20
CA ALA A 21 -13.30 1.73 9.78
C ALA A 21 -11.82 1.52 9.40
N TRP A 22 -10.93 2.38 9.93
CA TRP A 22 -9.48 2.23 9.74
C TRP A 22 -8.95 0.91 10.30
N GLN A 23 -9.30 0.58 11.54
CA GLN A 23 -8.86 -0.65 12.19
C GLN A 23 -9.37 -1.88 11.45
N TYR A 24 -10.64 -1.88 11.04
CA TYR A 24 -11.21 -2.96 10.23
C TYR A 24 -10.43 -3.14 8.92
N MET A 25 -10.23 -2.08 8.15
CA MET A 25 -9.51 -2.13 6.88
C MET A 25 -8.04 -2.54 7.07
N ARG A 26 -7.36 -1.96 8.07
CA ARG A 26 -5.97 -2.29 8.40
C ARG A 26 -5.81 -3.76 8.71
N ASP A 27 -6.65 -4.29 9.59
CA ASP A 27 -6.46 -5.64 10.09
C ASP A 27 -6.90 -6.67 9.04
N ASN A 28 -8.00 -6.44 8.31
CA ASN A 28 -8.57 -7.42 7.37
C ASN A 28 -8.06 -7.31 5.92
N VAL A 29 -7.62 -6.14 5.47
CA VAL A 29 -7.18 -5.94 4.06
C VAL A 29 -5.67 -5.72 3.99
N LEU A 30 -5.14 -4.92 4.91
CA LEU A 30 -3.75 -4.51 4.79
C LEU A 30 -2.76 -5.47 5.48
N ARG A 31 -3.18 -6.12 6.58
CA ARG A 31 -2.35 -7.07 7.35
C ARG A 31 -2.69 -8.52 7.02
N GLU A 32 -3.96 -8.88 7.09
CA GLU A 32 -4.45 -10.23 6.77
C GLU A 32 -4.93 -10.33 5.31
N GLY A 33 -5.28 -11.53 4.87
CA GLY A 33 -5.83 -11.80 3.54
C GLY A 33 -5.17 -12.97 2.82
N LEU A 34 -5.42 -13.06 1.52
CA LEU A 34 -4.93 -14.08 0.60
C LEU A 34 -3.48 -13.83 0.17
N VAL A 35 -3.09 -12.57 0.00
CA VAL A 35 -1.75 -12.20 -0.48
C VAL A 35 -0.77 -12.20 0.68
N GLU A 36 0.44 -12.72 0.47
CA GLU A 36 1.45 -12.80 1.52
C GLU A 36 1.70 -11.40 2.13
N PRO A 37 1.73 -11.28 3.47
CA PRO A 37 1.95 -10.00 4.15
C PRO A 37 3.22 -9.28 3.66
N GLU A 38 4.20 -10.03 3.18
CA GLU A 38 5.53 -9.51 2.79
C GLU A 38 5.48 -8.79 1.46
N LEU A 39 4.64 -9.27 0.54
CA LEU A 39 4.37 -8.58 -0.71
C LEU A 39 3.62 -7.27 -0.45
N LYS A 40 2.62 -7.28 0.42
CA LYS A 40 1.91 -6.05 0.82
C LYS A 40 2.87 -5.05 1.46
N ARG A 41 3.70 -5.51 2.41
CA ARG A 41 4.74 -4.68 3.04
C ARG A 41 5.73 -4.10 2.03
N LEU A 42 6.13 -4.87 1.02
CA LEU A 42 7.00 -4.38 -0.05
C LEU A 42 6.35 -3.22 -0.82
N ALA A 43 5.08 -3.34 -1.19
CA ALA A 43 4.35 -2.25 -1.82
C ALA A 43 4.27 -1.00 -0.91
N PHE A 44 3.98 -1.19 0.37
CA PHE A 44 3.86 -0.04 1.31
C PHE A 44 5.17 0.67 1.54
N ARG A 45 6.30 -0.06 1.57
CA ARG A 45 7.64 0.51 1.59
C ARG A 45 7.94 1.33 0.35
N TYR A 46 7.55 0.82 -0.81
CA TYR A 46 7.67 1.54 -2.07
C TYR A 46 6.89 2.86 -2.07
N LEU A 47 5.63 2.83 -1.63
CA LEU A 47 4.80 4.04 -1.50
C LEU A 47 5.34 5.03 -0.45
N ALA A 48 6.03 4.52 0.57
CA ALA A 48 6.74 5.30 1.57
C ALA A 48 8.10 5.84 1.09
N GLU A 49 8.45 5.64 -0.19
CA GLU A 49 9.70 6.09 -0.82
C GLU A 49 10.95 5.48 -0.16
N ASP A 50 10.87 4.23 0.28
CA ASP A 50 12.02 3.50 0.80
C ASP A 50 13.10 3.30 -0.29
N PRO A 51 14.32 3.81 -0.12
CA PRO A 51 15.36 3.75 -1.14
C PRO A 51 15.76 2.32 -1.53
N GLU A 52 15.55 1.32 -0.68
CA GLU A 52 15.83 -0.08 -1.02
C GLU A 52 14.85 -0.64 -2.06
N THR A 53 13.70 0.00 -2.25
CA THR A 53 12.68 -0.38 -3.24
C THR A 53 12.77 0.40 -4.55
N ALA A 54 13.72 1.35 -4.66
CA ALA A 54 13.83 2.23 -5.82
C ALA A 54 14.33 1.52 -7.09
N ASP A 55 15.05 0.41 -6.95
CA ASP A 55 15.61 -0.38 -8.04
C ASP A 55 14.86 -1.71 -8.18
N PHE A 56 13.93 -1.77 -9.13
CA PHE A 56 13.07 -2.94 -9.35
C PHE A 56 13.84 -4.14 -9.92
N GLU A 57 15.02 -3.93 -10.52
CA GLU A 57 15.82 -5.02 -11.09
C GLU A 57 16.40 -5.96 -10.03
N ARG A 58 16.41 -5.52 -8.76
CA ARG A 58 16.83 -6.32 -7.60
C ARG A 58 15.78 -7.32 -7.14
N PHE A 59 14.57 -7.25 -7.70
CA PHE A 59 13.43 -8.09 -7.34
C PHE A 59 13.05 -8.97 -8.53
N GLU A 60 12.51 -10.14 -8.22
CA GLU A 60 12.07 -11.11 -9.23
C GLU A 60 10.67 -11.64 -8.89
N GLY A 61 10.03 -12.29 -9.87
CA GLY A 61 8.73 -12.94 -9.69
C GLY A 61 7.66 -11.99 -9.14
N ARG A 62 6.98 -12.44 -8.07
CA ARG A 62 5.86 -11.72 -7.44
C ARG A 62 6.28 -10.38 -6.84
N GLU A 63 7.49 -10.28 -6.29
CA GLU A 63 7.99 -9.04 -5.67
C GLU A 63 8.13 -7.92 -6.70
N ARG A 64 8.74 -8.23 -7.85
CA ARG A 64 8.87 -7.27 -8.94
C ARG A 64 7.51 -6.83 -9.49
N LEU A 65 6.58 -7.77 -9.66
CA LEU A 65 5.23 -7.47 -10.13
C LEU A 65 4.45 -6.56 -9.17
N VAL A 66 4.62 -6.77 -7.87
CA VAL A 66 4.02 -5.90 -6.84
C VAL A 66 4.55 -4.48 -6.95
N LEU A 67 5.86 -4.30 -7.15
CA LEU A 67 6.49 -2.99 -7.31
C LEU A 67 6.05 -2.29 -8.61
N GLU A 68 6.07 -3.01 -9.73
CA GLU A 68 5.60 -2.50 -11.03
C GLU A 68 4.13 -2.08 -10.96
N TRP A 69 3.28 -2.89 -10.33
CA TRP A 69 1.86 -2.56 -10.22
C TRP A 69 1.58 -1.44 -9.20
N ALA A 70 2.31 -1.39 -8.08
CA ALA A 70 2.24 -0.28 -7.15
C ALA A 70 2.68 1.04 -7.79
N HIS A 71 3.69 1.02 -8.66
CA HIS A 71 4.09 2.17 -9.46
C HIS A 71 2.95 2.62 -10.39
N ALA A 72 2.34 1.68 -11.10
CA ALA A 72 1.24 1.99 -12.01
C ALA A 72 0.03 2.61 -11.27
N ILE A 73 -0.32 2.09 -10.10
CA ILE A 73 -1.42 2.62 -9.28
C ILE A 73 -1.10 4.02 -8.74
N ALA A 74 0.13 4.25 -8.27
CA ALA A 74 0.47 5.48 -7.57
C ALA A 74 0.87 6.64 -8.48
N TRP A 75 1.52 6.36 -9.60
CA TRP A 75 2.24 7.37 -10.37
C TRP A 75 1.84 7.45 -11.84
N ASP A 76 1.63 6.32 -12.50
CA ASP A 76 1.31 6.27 -13.92
C ASP A 76 0.42 5.08 -14.27
N SER A 77 -0.88 5.31 -14.37
CA SER A 77 -1.85 4.25 -14.67
C SER A 77 -1.64 3.62 -16.06
N ASP A 78 -0.98 4.31 -16.98
CA ASP A 78 -0.73 3.79 -18.33
C ASP A 78 0.32 2.67 -18.31
N CYS A 79 1.12 2.55 -17.24
CA CYS A 79 2.02 1.42 -17.00
C CYS A 79 1.28 0.11 -16.67
N ALA A 80 -0.01 0.15 -16.34
CA ALA A 80 -0.86 -1.04 -16.19
C ALA A 80 -1.37 -1.53 -17.56
N ASP A 81 -0.44 -1.76 -18.49
CA ASP A 81 -0.72 -2.23 -19.84
C ASP A 81 -1.05 -3.74 -19.89
N ASP A 82 -1.43 -4.21 -21.07
CA ASP A 82 -1.80 -5.62 -21.29
C ASP A 82 -0.65 -6.58 -20.91
N ALA A 83 0.61 -6.19 -21.14
CA ALA A 83 1.76 -7.02 -20.83
C ALA A 83 1.99 -7.16 -19.32
N LEU A 84 1.78 -6.10 -18.54
CA LEU A 84 1.80 -6.18 -17.08
C LEU A 84 0.63 -7.04 -16.57
N TRP A 85 -0.57 -6.84 -17.10
CA TRP A 85 -1.75 -7.63 -16.73
C TRP A 85 -1.59 -9.13 -17.01
N GLU A 86 -1.01 -9.50 -18.17
CA GLU A 86 -0.70 -10.90 -18.49
C GLU A 86 0.23 -11.53 -17.43
N ARG A 87 1.30 -10.83 -17.04
CA ARG A 87 2.24 -11.31 -16.03
C ARG A 87 1.64 -11.38 -14.63
N LEU A 88 0.78 -10.41 -14.29
CA LEU A 88 0.01 -10.39 -13.04
C LEU A 88 -0.92 -11.61 -12.96
N HIS A 89 -1.73 -11.86 -13.99
CA HIS A 89 -2.61 -13.03 -14.05
C HIS A 89 -1.86 -14.37 -14.07
N ALA A 90 -0.64 -14.40 -14.61
CA ALA A 90 0.19 -15.60 -14.56
C ALA A 90 0.75 -15.90 -13.15
N SER A 91 0.83 -14.90 -12.27
CA SER A 91 1.50 -15.01 -10.96
C SER A 91 0.56 -14.87 -9.76
N PHE A 92 -0.63 -14.31 -9.96
CA PHE A 92 -1.65 -14.06 -8.94
C PHE A 92 -3.02 -14.51 -9.46
N SER A 93 -3.83 -15.06 -8.57
CA SER A 93 -5.24 -15.29 -8.82
C SER A 93 -6.03 -13.97 -8.83
N GLU A 94 -7.22 -13.96 -9.45
CA GLU A 94 -8.08 -12.76 -9.45
C GLU A 94 -8.40 -12.25 -8.03
N PRO A 95 -8.75 -13.10 -7.03
CA PRO A 95 -8.98 -12.63 -5.67
C PRO A 95 -7.73 -11.98 -5.03
N GLU A 96 -6.53 -12.52 -5.29
CA GLU A 96 -5.28 -11.93 -4.82
C GLU A 96 -5.02 -10.57 -5.47
N LEU A 97 -5.29 -10.42 -6.77
CA LEU A 97 -5.16 -9.14 -7.47
C LEU A 97 -6.12 -8.10 -6.89
N VAL A 98 -7.39 -8.46 -6.70
CA VAL A 98 -8.38 -7.55 -6.08
C VAL A 98 -7.91 -7.10 -4.70
N GLU A 99 -7.45 -8.04 -3.87
CA GLU A 99 -6.97 -7.73 -2.53
C GLU A 99 -5.71 -6.84 -2.54
N LEU A 100 -4.70 -7.20 -3.34
CA LEU A 100 -3.44 -6.45 -3.44
C LEU A 100 -3.68 -5.03 -3.97
N GLY A 101 -4.49 -4.87 -5.02
CA GLY A 101 -4.82 -3.57 -5.58
C GLY A 101 -5.54 -2.67 -4.57
N CYS A 102 -6.51 -3.21 -3.83
CA CYS A 102 -7.17 -2.50 -2.73
C CYS A 102 -6.17 -2.14 -1.63
N ALA A 103 -5.29 -3.05 -1.23
CA ALA A 103 -4.30 -2.80 -0.20
C ALA A 103 -3.35 -1.66 -0.59
N ILE A 104 -2.87 -1.63 -1.84
CA ILE A 104 -2.02 -0.56 -2.39
C ILE A 104 -2.76 0.78 -2.38
N GLY A 105 -3.98 0.83 -2.91
CA GLY A 105 -4.77 2.06 -2.98
C GLY A 105 -5.10 2.64 -1.59
N PHE A 106 -5.46 1.79 -0.64
CA PHE A 106 -5.71 2.19 0.74
C PHE A 106 -4.43 2.69 1.43
N ALA A 107 -3.31 1.99 1.28
CA ALA A 107 -2.05 2.42 1.86
C ALA A 107 -1.60 3.77 1.29
N LEU A 108 -1.69 3.97 -0.03
CA LEU A 108 -1.36 5.22 -0.71
C LEU A 108 -2.13 6.40 -0.13
N GLY A 109 -3.46 6.28 -0.07
CA GLY A 109 -4.32 7.36 0.44
C GLY A 109 -4.02 7.70 1.91
N GLN A 110 -3.75 6.69 2.73
CA GLN A 110 -3.49 6.87 4.16
C GLN A 110 -2.12 7.50 4.41
N GLN A 111 -1.07 7.02 3.73
CA GLN A 111 0.27 7.62 3.81
C GLN A 111 0.28 9.07 3.31
N HIS A 112 -0.43 9.36 2.22
CA HIS A 112 -0.53 10.73 1.71
C HIS A 112 -1.28 11.65 2.68
N TRP A 113 -2.40 11.19 3.24
CA TRP A 113 -3.12 11.93 4.27
C TRP A 113 -2.24 12.22 5.49
N GLU A 114 -1.57 11.21 6.04
CA GLU A 114 -0.66 11.36 7.18
C GLU A 114 0.48 12.35 6.89
N ARG A 115 1.02 12.35 5.66
CA ARG A 115 2.01 13.33 5.21
C ARG A 115 1.45 14.75 5.18
N THR A 116 0.19 14.94 4.74
CA THR A 116 -0.46 16.27 4.82
C THR A 116 -0.65 16.75 6.26
N LEU A 117 -0.68 15.83 7.22
CA LEU A 117 -0.72 16.15 8.65
C LEU A 117 0.67 16.42 9.23
N GLY A 118 1.75 16.25 8.46
CA GLY A 118 3.12 16.44 8.93
C GLY A 118 3.61 15.32 9.86
N LEU A 119 3.01 14.14 9.79
CA LEU A 119 3.47 12.93 10.49
C LEU A 119 4.67 12.31 9.75
N PRO A 120 5.61 11.67 10.47
CA PRO A 120 6.75 11.03 9.84
C PRO A 120 6.30 9.82 8.97
N PRO A 121 6.96 9.57 7.82
CA PRO A 121 6.72 8.35 7.06
C PRO A 121 7.03 7.11 7.90
N HIS A 122 6.26 6.05 7.71
CA HIS A 122 6.58 4.73 8.26
C HIS A 122 6.32 3.63 7.23
N ALA A 123 7.26 2.70 7.14
CA ALA A 123 7.22 1.54 6.25
C ALA A 123 6.15 0.50 6.62
N GLY A 124 5.58 0.62 7.83
CA GLY A 124 4.52 -0.26 8.33
C GLY A 124 3.14 0.38 8.22
N ILE A 125 2.13 -0.39 8.61
CA ILE A 125 0.80 0.14 8.85
C ILE A 125 0.63 0.21 10.36
N SER A 126 0.56 1.42 10.90
CA SER A 126 0.37 1.67 12.35
C SER A 126 -0.93 1.04 12.85
#